data_AF-A0AAV3KXD7-F1
#
_entry.id   AF-A0AAV3KXD7-F1
#
_cell.length_a   1.000
_cell.length_b   1.000
_cell.length_c   1.000
_cell.angle_alpha   90.00
_cell.angle_beta   90.00
_cell.angle_gamma   90.00
#
_symmetry.space_group_name_H-M   'P 1'
#
loop_
_entity.id
_entity.type
_entity.pdbx_description
1 polymer ?
#
loop_
_entity_poly.entity_id
_entity_poly.type
_entity_poly.pdbx_seq_one_letter_code
_entity_poly.pdbx_strand_id
1 'polypeptide(L)'
;MNLTSILLFFILGAITIVGYFLKDLPKLYRELRVEESRGKNEREIQKEAFFRQIKGTDIDKAFSYWTSLLVDMDNKVAKINTPKGQQEFIEMQQKVFMYGSKDTVVILSSMLQFVYKGGEAKTSKVSSSTQDGTKNSMYGYMLMFYIANLISSLKKDFTGYVIDPKQILLIKIKDLDSHKNKLLFDQAEKIVQKELKKIGVTI
;
A
#
# COMPACT_ATOMS: atom_id res chain seq x y z
N MET A 1 -72.53 6.61 25.14
CA MET A 1 -71.09 6.35 24.88
C MET A 1 -70.30 7.41 25.65
N ASN A 2 -69.46 7.03 26.61
CA ASN A 2 -68.78 8.00 27.48
C ASN A 2 -67.68 8.74 26.71
N LEU A 3 -67.52 10.03 26.99
CA LEU A 3 -66.53 10.91 26.35
C LEU A 3 -65.10 10.33 26.44
N THR A 4 -64.79 9.65 27.55
CA THR A 4 -63.53 8.94 27.79
C THR A 4 -63.30 7.78 26.81
N SER A 5 -64.35 7.05 26.42
CA SER A 5 -64.25 5.95 25.46
C SER A 5 -63.99 6.44 24.03
N ILE A 6 -64.53 7.60 23.66
CA ILE A 6 -64.28 8.24 22.36
C ILE A 6 -62.82 8.74 22.29
N LEU A 7 -62.33 9.36 23.37
CA LEU A 7 -60.95 9.83 23.47
C LEU A 7 -59.93 8.67 23.33
N LEU A 8 -60.22 7.53 23.96
CA LEU A 8 -59.39 6.33 23.90
C LEU A 8 -59.31 5.76 22.47
N PHE A 9 -60.41 5.77 21.72
CA PHE A 9 -60.42 5.35 20.32
C PHE A 9 -59.57 6.25 19.42
N PHE A 10 -59.59 7.56 19.66
CA PHE A 10 -58.73 8.51 18.95
C PHE A 10 -57.25 8.30 19.26
N ILE A 11 -56.91 8.05 20.53
CA ILE A 11 -55.53 7.75 20.95
C ILE A 11 -55.04 6.45 20.32
N LEU A 12 -55.88 5.41 20.31
CA LEU A 12 -55.55 4.12 19.69
C LEU A 12 -55.32 4.27 18.18
N GLY A 13 -56.20 5.03 17.51
CA GLY A 13 -56.07 5.38 16.10
C GLY A 13 -54.77 6.13 15.79
N ALA A 14 -54.42 7.12 16.62
CA ALA A 14 -53.17 7.88 16.47
C ALA A 14 -51.93 6.98 16.66
N ILE A 15 -51.94 6.07 17.65
CA ILE A 15 -50.85 5.13 17.90
C ILE A 15 -50.67 4.17 16.72
N THR A 16 -51.76 3.67 16.12
CA THR A 16 -51.67 2.81 14.93
C THR A 16 -51.07 3.53 13.72
N ILE A 17 -51.42 4.81 13.52
CA ILE A 17 -50.86 5.62 12.44
C ILE A 17 -49.37 5.85 12.67
N VAL A 18 -48.98 6.25 13.88
CA VAL A 18 -47.57 6.46 14.25
C VAL A 18 -46.77 5.16 14.13
N GLY A 19 -47.31 4.03 14.59
CA GLY A 19 -46.69 2.71 14.46
C GLY A 19 -46.48 2.28 13.00
N TYR A 20 -47.41 2.62 12.11
CA TYR A 20 -47.28 2.37 10.67
C TYR A 20 -46.12 3.16 10.06
N PHE A 21 -45.95 4.45 10.40
CA PHE A 21 -44.80 5.25 9.95
C PHE A 21 -43.46 4.83 10.57
N LEU A 22 -43.46 4.39 11.83
CA LEU A 22 -42.24 3.91 12.51
C LEU A 22 -41.73 2.57 11.97
N LYS A 23 -42.61 1.75 11.36
CA LYS A 23 -42.24 0.45 10.78
C LYS A 23 -41.25 0.56 9.63
N ASP A 24 -41.29 1.66 8.88
CA ASP A 24 -40.46 1.85 7.69
C ASP A 24 -39.12 2.56 7.97
N LEU A 25 -38.95 3.17 9.14
CA LEU A 25 -37.70 3.79 9.58
C LEU A 25 -36.48 2.84 9.57
N PRO A 26 -36.56 1.59 10.09
CA PRO A 26 -35.44 0.65 10.03
C PRO A 26 -35.04 0.31 8.60
N LYS A 27 -36.02 0.22 7.70
CA LYS A 27 -35.81 -0.07 6.29
C LYS A 27 -35.13 1.09 5.58
N LEU A 28 -35.62 2.31 5.78
CA LEU A 28 -35.04 3.54 5.25
C LEU A 28 -33.61 3.76 5.77
N TYR A 29 -33.35 3.51 7.04
CA TYR A 29 -32.00 3.61 7.61
C TYR A 29 -31.02 2.62 6.98
N ARG A 30 -31.45 1.36 6.78
CA ARG A 30 -30.65 0.35 6.09
C ARG A 30 -30.38 0.76 4.64
N GLU A 31 -31.40 1.26 3.94
CA GLU A 31 -31.28 1.72 2.55
C GLU A 31 -30.31 2.90 2.44
N LEU A 32 -30.43 3.92 3.30
CA LEU A 32 -29.49 5.06 3.35
C LEU A 32 -28.05 4.60 3.60
N ARG A 33 -27.84 3.68 4.54
CA ARG A 33 -26.50 3.15 4.82
C ARG A 33 -25.93 2.37 3.62
N VAL A 34 -26.76 1.57 2.95
CA VAL A 34 -26.38 0.83 1.75
C VAL A 34 -26.05 1.81 0.61
N GLU A 35 -26.87 2.84 0.42
CA GLU A 35 -26.65 3.86 -0.61
C GLU A 35 -25.38 4.68 -0.34
N GLU A 36 -25.12 5.07 0.91
CA GLU A 36 -23.87 5.73 1.28
C GLU A 36 -22.64 4.83 1.01
N SER A 37 -22.76 3.53 1.30
CA SER A 37 -21.70 2.56 0.97
C SER A 37 -21.49 2.40 -0.53
N ARG A 38 -22.58 2.38 -1.31
CA ARG A 38 -22.54 2.31 -2.78
C ARG A 38 -21.94 3.57 -3.38
N GLY A 39 -22.34 4.75 -2.91
CA GLY A 39 -21.79 6.03 -3.37
C GLY A 39 -20.30 6.18 -3.07
N LYS A 40 -19.83 5.70 -1.91
CA LYS A 40 -18.39 5.61 -1.61
C LYS A 40 -17.68 4.67 -2.58
N ASN A 41 -18.23 3.48 -2.81
CA ASN A 41 -17.63 2.48 -3.70
C ASN A 41 -17.60 2.94 -5.17
N GLU A 42 -18.69 3.50 -5.69
CA GLU A 42 -18.78 4.06 -7.04
C GLU A 42 -17.79 5.20 -7.24
N ARG A 43 -17.63 6.08 -6.25
CA ARG A 43 -16.66 7.18 -6.32
C ARG A 43 -15.22 6.68 -6.33
N GLU A 44 -14.91 5.60 -5.62
CA GLU A 44 -13.60 4.94 -5.70
C GLU A 44 -13.39 4.26 -7.06
N ILE A 45 -14.39 3.54 -7.58
CA ILE A 45 -14.35 2.92 -8.91
C ILE A 45 -14.15 3.98 -10.00
N GLN A 46 -14.83 5.12 -9.92
CA GLN A 46 -14.69 6.22 -10.88
C GLN A 46 -13.31 6.86 -10.82
N LYS A 47 -12.74 7.06 -9.62
CA LYS A 47 -11.33 7.52 -9.48
C LYS A 47 -10.37 6.51 -10.10
N GLU A 48 -10.56 5.23 -9.82
CA GLU A 48 -9.73 4.14 -10.33
C GLU A 48 -9.84 4.02 -11.86
N ALA A 49 -11.04 4.16 -12.42
CA ALA A 49 -11.30 4.15 -13.86
C ALA A 49 -10.69 5.37 -14.57
N PHE A 50 -10.89 6.58 -14.01
CA PHE A 50 -10.27 7.82 -14.51
C PHE A 50 -8.74 7.71 -14.51
N PHE A 51 -8.18 7.11 -13.46
CA PHE A 51 -6.75 6.86 -13.33
C PHE A 51 -6.25 5.77 -14.28
N ARG A 52 -6.98 4.68 -14.51
CA ARG A 52 -6.60 3.69 -15.54
C ARG A 52 -6.66 4.26 -16.96
N GLN A 53 -7.68 5.07 -17.27
CA GLN A 53 -7.87 5.63 -18.61
C GLN A 53 -6.81 6.68 -18.97
N ILE A 54 -6.34 7.46 -17.99
CA ILE A 54 -5.35 8.53 -18.21
C ILE A 54 -3.90 8.05 -18.03
N LYS A 55 -3.65 7.01 -17.24
CA LYS A 55 -2.32 6.78 -16.65
C LYS A 55 -1.62 5.47 -17.02
N GLY A 56 -2.17 4.67 -17.93
CA GLY A 56 -1.57 3.38 -18.31
C GLY A 56 -0.07 3.49 -18.62
N THR A 57 0.35 4.52 -19.34
CA THR A 57 1.75 4.72 -19.73
C THR A 57 2.67 5.21 -18.60
N ASP A 58 2.18 6.02 -17.67
CA ASP A 58 3.03 6.58 -16.61
C ASP A 58 3.20 5.63 -15.43
N ILE A 59 2.15 4.88 -15.08
CA ILE A 59 2.27 3.82 -14.09
C ILE A 59 3.13 2.67 -14.63
N ASP A 60 3.02 2.36 -15.93
CA ASP A 60 3.90 1.40 -16.61
C ASP A 60 5.36 1.85 -16.61
N LYS A 61 5.64 3.13 -16.89
CA LYS A 61 7.00 3.69 -16.77
C LYS A 61 7.56 3.55 -15.36
N ALA A 62 6.77 3.89 -14.33
CA ALA A 62 7.20 3.73 -12.94
C ALA A 62 7.45 2.25 -12.61
N PHE A 63 6.50 1.37 -12.94
CA PHE A 63 6.62 -0.07 -12.73
C PHE A 63 7.86 -0.66 -13.41
N SER A 64 8.08 -0.30 -14.67
CA SER A 64 9.25 -0.71 -15.47
C SER A 64 10.56 -0.21 -14.85
N TYR A 65 10.60 1.04 -14.39
CA TYR A 65 11.77 1.59 -13.71
C TYR A 65 12.11 0.83 -12.42
N TRP A 66 11.15 0.67 -11.51
CA TRP A 66 11.37 -0.01 -10.23
C TRP A 66 11.70 -1.49 -10.42
N THR A 67 11.09 -2.15 -11.40
CA THR A 67 11.46 -3.52 -11.79
C THR A 67 12.89 -3.58 -12.31
N SER A 68 13.31 -2.61 -13.14
CA SER A 68 14.70 -2.55 -13.62
C SER A 68 15.71 -2.35 -12.49
N LEU A 69 15.34 -1.63 -11.42
CA LEU A 69 16.18 -1.44 -10.24
C LEU A 69 16.42 -2.77 -9.50
N LEU A 70 15.46 -3.69 -9.51
CA LEU A 70 15.60 -5.01 -8.89
C LEU A 70 16.41 -5.97 -9.76
N VAL A 71 16.22 -5.94 -11.09
CA VAL A 71 16.91 -6.84 -12.02
C VAL A 71 18.37 -6.45 -12.25
N ASP A 72 18.66 -5.15 -12.31
CA ASP A 72 19.96 -4.56 -12.63
C ASP A 72 20.43 -3.55 -11.56
N MET A 73 20.37 -3.97 -10.29
CA MET A 73 20.61 -3.11 -9.14
C MET A 73 21.97 -2.40 -9.18
N ASP A 74 23.06 -3.12 -9.47
CA ASP A 74 24.42 -2.55 -9.43
C ASP A 74 24.59 -1.38 -10.41
N ASN A 75 24.16 -1.56 -11.66
CA ASN A 75 24.27 -0.53 -12.68
C ASN A 75 23.28 0.61 -12.46
N LYS A 76 22.05 0.30 -12.00
CA LYS A 76 21.01 1.31 -11.76
C LYS A 76 21.35 2.19 -10.58
N VAL A 77 21.83 1.63 -9.47
CA VAL A 77 22.28 2.39 -8.30
C VAL A 77 23.46 3.30 -8.65
N ALA A 78 24.43 2.82 -9.45
CA ALA A 78 25.52 3.65 -9.92
C ALA A 78 25.02 4.84 -10.77
N LYS A 79 24.03 4.62 -11.64
CA LYS A 79 23.43 5.66 -12.48
C LYS A 79 22.63 6.69 -11.67
N ILE A 80 21.99 6.30 -10.57
CA ILE A 80 21.23 7.21 -9.69
C ILE A 80 22.13 8.33 -9.14
N ASN A 81 23.44 8.09 -8.94
CA ASN A 81 24.36 9.13 -8.46
C ASN A 81 24.73 10.18 -9.51
N THR A 82 24.32 10.01 -10.77
CA THR A 82 24.52 11.02 -11.83
C THR A 82 23.39 12.05 -11.82
N PRO A 83 23.63 13.31 -12.27
CA PRO A 83 22.57 14.32 -12.32
C PRO A 83 21.32 13.86 -13.08
N LYS A 84 21.50 13.17 -14.21
CA LYS A 84 20.41 12.63 -15.01
C LYS A 84 19.66 11.50 -14.29
N GLY A 85 20.40 10.62 -13.60
CA GLY A 85 19.79 9.53 -12.83
C GLY A 85 19.04 10.02 -11.59
N GLN A 86 19.51 11.08 -10.93
CA GLN A 86 18.77 11.73 -9.83
C GLN A 86 17.46 12.32 -10.33
N GLN A 87 17.49 13.00 -11.48
CA GLN A 87 16.28 13.54 -12.10
C GLN A 87 15.28 12.43 -12.46
N GLU A 88 15.74 11.34 -13.08
CA GLU A 88 14.91 10.18 -13.38
C GLU A 88 14.32 9.56 -12.11
N PHE A 89 15.13 9.41 -11.05
CA PHE A 89 14.68 8.88 -9.76
C PHE A 89 13.58 9.74 -9.13
N ILE A 90 13.73 11.07 -9.16
CA ILE A 90 12.71 12.01 -8.67
C ILE A 90 11.44 11.93 -9.53
N GLU A 91 11.57 11.86 -10.86
CA GLU A 91 10.42 11.69 -11.75
C GLU A 91 9.64 10.42 -11.42
N MET A 92 10.33 9.31 -11.17
CA MET A 92 9.69 8.04 -10.84
C MET A 92 9.03 8.06 -9.46
N GLN A 93 9.61 8.76 -8.48
CA GLN A 93 8.94 9.02 -7.20
C GLN A 93 7.65 9.83 -7.40
N GLN A 94 7.70 10.88 -8.21
CA GLN A 94 6.54 11.71 -8.51
C GLN A 94 5.43 10.89 -9.17
N LYS A 95 5.77 10.01 -10.12
CA LYS A 95 4.77 9.13 -10.77
C LYS A 95 4.12 8.18 -9.79
N VAL A 96 4.89 7.55 -8.90
CA VAL A 96 4.32 6.70 -7.84
C VAL A 96 3.41 7.52 -6.92
N PHE A 97 3.80 8.73 -6.53
CA PHE A 97 2.99 9.60 -5.69
C PHE A 97 1.67 10.03 -6.35
N MET A 98 1.70 10.38 -7.64
CA MET A 98 0.52 10.84 -8.36
C MET A 98 -0.43 9.71 -8.75
N TYR A 99 0.12 8.52 -9.03
CA TYR A 99 -0.57 7.46 -9.77
C TYR A 99 -0.71 6.15 -9.02
N GLY A 100 0.14 5.87 -8.03
CA GLY A 100 0.04 4.68 -7.20
C GLY A 100 -1.15 4.75 -6.24
N SER A 101 -1.60 3.58 -5.79
CA SER A 101 -2.57 3.47 -4.70
C SER A 101 -1.97 3.97 -3.38
N LYS A 102 -2.85 4.18 -2.39
CA LYS A 102 -2.45 4.56 -1.03
C LYS A 102 -1.34 3.64 -0.49
N ASP A 103 -1.50 2.34 -0.66
CA ASP A 103 -0.55 1.34 -0.16
C ASP A 103 0.80 1.47 -0.87
N THR A 104 0.80 1.66 -2.19
CA THR A 104 2.02 1.88 -2.98
C THR A 104 2.79 3.13 -2.52
N VAL A 105 2.10 4.24 -2.26
CA VAL A 105 2.73 5.47 -1.76
C VAL A 105 3.32 5.29 -0.36
N VAL A 106 2.63 4.54 0.50
CA VAL A 106 3.14 4.21 1.85
C VAL A 106 4.39 3.34 1.77
N ILE A 107 4.42 2.35 0.88
CA ILE A 107 5.60 1.50 0.67
C ILE A 107 6.78 2.34 0.15
N LEU A 108 6.56 3.21 -0.86
CA LEU A 108 7.61 4.09 -1.37
C LEU A 108 8.17 4.99 -0.27
N SER A 109 7.31 5.67 0.49
CA SER A 109 7.77 6.59 1.55
C SER A 109 8.54 5.85 2.65
N SER A 110 8.09 4.65 3.04
CA SER A 110 8.79 3.80 4.02
C SER A 110 10.17 3.38 3.51
N MET A 111 10.25 2.95 2.25
CA MET A 111 11.51 2.59 1.59
C MET A 111 12.48 3.78 1.54
N LEU A 112 12.03 4.95 1.09
CA LEU A 112 12.89 6.14 1.01
C LEU A 112 13.36 6.57 2.40
N GLN A 113 12.49 6.54 3.40
CA GLN A 113 12.86 6.86 4.78
C GLN A 113 13.91 5.88 5.33
N PHE A 114 13.80 4.59 5.00
CA PHE A 114 14.79 3.58 5.33
C PHE A 114 16.14 3.89 4.67
N VAL A 115 16.12 4.25 3.38
CA VAL A 115 17.34 4.62 2.63
C VAL A 115 18.02 5.87 3.21
N TYR A 116 17.27 6.92 3.50
CA TYR A 116 17.82 8.17 4.05
C TYR A 116 18.44 7.95 5.45
N LYS A 117 17.74 7.24 6.34
CA LYS A 117 18.28 6.90 7.68
C LYS A 117 19.51 6.00 7.60
N GLY A 118 19.55 5.07 6.63
CA GLY A 118 20.71 4.21 6.39
C GLY A 118 21.93 4.98 5.87
N GLY A 119 21.72 6.02 5.07
CA GLY A 119 22.77 6.93 4.60
C GLY A 119 23.43 7.71 5.73
N GLU A 120 22.64 8.23 6.67
CA GLU A 120 23.11 8.98 7.85
C GLU A 120 23.92 8.11 8.83
N ALA A 121 23.57 6.82 8.94
CA ALA A 121 24.30 5.88 9.78
C ALA A 121 25.70 5.54 9.22
N LYS A 122 25.89 5.61 7.90
CA LYS A 122 27.18 5.35 7.23
C LYS A 122 28.13 6.55 7.25
N THR A 123 27.62 7.78 7.32
CA THR A 123 28.45 9.00 7.44
C THR A 123 28.90 9.29 8.87
N SER A 124 28.28 8.68 9.88
CA SER A 124 28.50 9.03 11.29
C SER A 124 29.43 8.11 12.09
N LYS A 125 29.96 7.00 11.56
CA LYS A 125 30.92 6.13 12.28
C LYS A 125 31.96 5.49 11.37
N VAL A 126 33.09 6.16 11.20
CA VAL A 126 34.39 5.47 11.01
C VAL A 126 34.84 5.00 12.39
N SER A 127 34.42 3.80 12.79
CA SER A 127 35.12 3.00 13.80
C SER A 127 34.53 1.59 13.93
N SER A 128 35.28 0.64 13.37
CA SER A 128 35.73 -0.57 14.06
C SER A 128 34.80 -1.79 14.16
N SER A 129 35.44 -2.91 13.82
CA SER A 129 35.19 -4.30 14.23
C SER A 129 34.13 -5.09 13.45
N THR A 130 34.63 -6.09 12.70
CA THR A 130 34.20 -7.47 12.40
C THR A 130 32.71 -7.91 12.42
N GLN A 131 31.76 -7.13 12.95
CA GLN A 131 30.30 -7.29 12.82
C GLN A 131 29.70 -6.52 11.61
N ASP A 132 30.52 -5.77 10.88
CA ASP A 132 30.07 -4.86 9.81
C ASP A 132 29.47 -5.60 8.59
N GLY A 133 29.98 -6.80 8.28
CA GLY A 133 29.52 -7.58 7.13
C GLY A 133 28.05 -8.01 7.24
N THR A 134 27.61 -8.48 8.41
CA THR A 134 26.24 -8.99 8.61
C THR A 134 25.20 -7.87 8.63
N LYS A 135 25.52 -6.71 9.23
CA LYS A 135 24.62 -5.55 9.24
C LYS A 135 24.44 -4.95 7.86
N ASN A 136 25.52 -4.85 7.08
CA ASN A 136 25.46 -4.36 5.70
C ASN A 136 24.68 -5.34 4.80
N SER A 137 24.81 -6.65 5.05
CA SER A 137 24.02 -7.69 4.36
C SER A 137 22.53 -7.59 4.67
N MET A 138 22.16 -7.40 5.94
CA MET A 138 20.77 -7.27 6.38
C MET A 138 20.10 -6.01 5.83
N TYR A 139 20.81 -4.89 5.82
CA TYR A 139 20.33 -3.64 5.21
C TYR A 139 20.02 -3.83 3.72
N GLY A 140 20.91 -4.52 2.99
CA GLY A 140 20.71 -4.86 1.58
C GLY A 140 19.45 -5.70 1.34
N TYR A 141 19.26 -6.77 2.13
CA TYR A 141 18.06 -7.61 2.03
C TYR A 141 16.78 -6.86 2.37
N MET A 142 16.80 -5.99 3.40
CA MET A 142 15.63 -5.16 3.72
C MET A 142 15.29 -4.21 2.57
N LEU A 143 16.29 -3.54 1.97
CA LEU A 143 16.07 -2.69 0.80
C LEU A 143 15.48 -3.47 -0.38
N MET A 144 16.00 -4.67 -0.65
CA MET A 144 15.47 -5.57 -1.67
C MET A 144 14.00 -5.92 -1.42
N PHE A 145 13.62 -6.22 -0.17
CA PHE A 145 12.22 -6.46 0.19
C PHE A 145 11.35 -5.23 0.03
N TYR A 146 11.83 -4.05 0.40
CA TYR A 146 11.10 -2.80 0.16
C TYR A 146 10.84 -2.58 -1.34
N ILE A 147 11.85 -2.76 -2.18
CA ILE A 147 11.73 -2.65 -3.65
C ILE A 147 10.75 -3.72 -4.19
N ALA A 148 10.84 -4.96 -3.73
CA ALA A 148 9.95 -6.03 -4.16
C ALA A 148 8.48 -5.79 -3.76
N ASN A 149 8.23 -5.28 -2.54
CA ASN A 149 6.89 -4.86 -2.12
C ASN A 149 6.36 -3.71 -2.98
N LEU A 150 7.22 -2.73 -3.31
CA LEU A 150 6.83 -1.61 -4.17
C LEU A 150 6.44 -2.11 -5.58
N ILE A 151 7.23 -3.01 -6.17
CA ILE A 151 6.95 -3.61 -7.47
C ILE A 151 5.65 -4.42 -7.43
N SER A 152 5.42 -5.22 -6.39
CA SER A 152 4.18 -5.98 -6.22
C SER A 152 2.95 -5.06 -6.15
N SER A 153 3.03 -3.98 -5.36
CA SER A 153 1.96 -3.00 -5.22
C SER A 153 1.70 -2.24 -6.53
N LEU A 154 2.76 -1.84 -7.24
CA LEU A 154 2.63 -1.22 -8.57
C LEU A 154 2.03 -2.17 -9.61
N LYS A 155 2.39 -3.46 -9.56
CA LYS A 155 1.79 -4.47 -10.46
C LYS A 155 0.30 -4.63 -10.19
N LYS A 156 -0.11 -4.62 -8.92
CA LYS A 156 -1.53 -4.62 -8.53
C LYS A 156 -2.24 -3.37 -9.03
N ASP A 157 -1.64 -2.20 -8.89
CA ASP A 157 -2.21 -0.94 -9.36
C ASP A 157 -2.39 -0.94 -10.90
N PHE A 158 -1.45 -1.52 -11.64
CA PHE A 158 -1.50 -1.58 -13.11
C PHE A 158 -2.41 -2.70 -13.64
N THR A 159 -2.36 -3.90 -13.05
CA THR A 159 -2.96 -5.12 -13.62
C THR A 159 -4.02 -5.77 -12.76
N GLY A 160 -4.15 -5.38 -11.48
CA GLY A 160 -4.97 -6.06 -10.48
C GLY A 160 -4.34 -7.32 -9.89
N TYR A 161 -3.25 -7.84 -10.45
CA TYR A 161 -2.58 -9.04 -9.95
C TYR A 161 -1.60 -8.74 -8.83
N VAL A 162 -1.69 -9.52 -7.76
CA VAL A 162 -0.75 -9.51 -6.64
C VAL A 162 0.30 -10.61 -6.86
N ILE A 163 1.58 -10.26 -6.70
CA ILE A 163 2.69 -11.21 -6.69
C ILE A 163 3.37 -11.14 -5.34
N ASP A 164 3.72 -12.29 -4.76
CA ASP A 164 4.50 -12.33 -3.53
C ASP A 164 5.88 -11.66 -3.75
N PRO A 165 6.24 -10.63 -2.96
CA PRO A 165 7.56 -10.00 -3.02
C PRO A 165 8.73 -10.98 -2.94
N LYS A 166 8.58 -12.10 -2.21
CA LYS A 166 9.60 -13.14 -2.12
C LYS A 166 9.85 -13.81 -3.48
N GLN A 167 8.78 -14.08 -4.24
CA GLN A 167 8.90 -14.66 -5.58
C GLN A 167 9.60 -13.73 -6.56
N ILE A 168 9.39 -12.41 -6.44
CA ILE A 168 10.09 -11.41 -7.25
C ILE A 168 11.61 -11.49 -7.00
N LEU A 169 12.02 -11.64 -5.73
CA LEU A 169 13.43 -11.71 -5.36
C LEU A 169 14.12 -13.00 -5.81
N LEU A 170 13.39 -14.12 -5.81
CA LEU A 170 13.88 -15.41 -6.31
C LEU A 170 14.26 -15.38 -7.80
N ILE A 171 13.75 -14.43 -8.59
CA ILE A 171 14.15 -14.25 -9.99
C ILE A 171 15.64 -13.88 -10.11
N LYS A 172 16.18 -13.16 -9.12
CA LYS A 172 17.54 -12.62 -9.15
C LYS A 172 18.51 -13.37 -8.23
N ILE A 173 18.09 -13.73 -7.02
CA ILE A 173 19.00 -14.26 -6.00
C ILE A 173 19.13 -15.77 -6.17
N LYS A 174 20.30 -16.21 -6.65
CA LYS A 174 20.59 -17.63 -6.94
C LYS A 174 21.02 -18.44 -5.72
N ASP A 175 21.47 -17.79 -4.66
CA ASP A 175 22.12 -18.39 -3.49
C ASP A 175 21.30 -18.27 -2.19
N LEU A 176 19.99 -18.06 -2.32
CA LEU A 176 19.07 -17.83 -1.20
C LEU A 176 19.02 -19.01 -0.22
N ASP A 177 19.23 -20.24 -0.73
CA ASP A 177 19.18 -21.48 0.04
C ASP A 177 20.44 -21.79 0.85
N SER A 178 21.48 -20.95 0.77
CA SER A 178 22.64 -21.06 1.65
C SER A 178 22.20 -20.86 3.11
N HIS A 179 22.57 -21.79 4.00
CA HIS A 179 22.10 -21.86 5.39
C HIS A 179 22.26 -20.54 6.17
N LYS A 180 23.29 -19.75 5.84
CA LYS A 180 23.58 -18.45 6.46
C LYS A 180 22.75 -17.29 5.88
N ASN A 181 22.48 -17.30 4.58
CA ASN A 181 21.77 -16.23 3.88
C ASN A 181 20.26 -16.36 4.07
N LYS A 182 19.74 -17.60 4.11
CA LYS A 182 18.32 -17.89 4.33
C LYS A 182 17.77 -17.28 5.62
N LEU A 183 18.51 -17.40 6.72
CA LEU A 183 18.11 -16.85 8.03
C LEU A 183 18.02 -15.31 7.99
N LEU A 184 19.02 -14.65 7.41
CA LEU A 184 19.04 -13.19 7.29
C LEU A 184 17.94 -12.68 6.35
N PHE A 185 17.70 -13.41 5.26
CA PHE A 185 16.67 -13.10 4.28
C PHE A 185 15.27 -13.21 4.89
N ASP A 186 14.96 -14.31 5.58
CA ASP A 186 13.67 -14.50 6.26
C ASP A 186 13.47 -13.50 7.42
N GLN A 187 14.54 -13.07 8.09
CA GLN A 187 14.47 -12.01 9.10
C GLN A 187 14.17 -10.65 8.47
N ALA A 188 14.84 -10.30 7.36
CA ALA A 188 14.58 -9.07 6.63
C ALA A 188 13.14 -9.00 6.13
N GLU A 189 12.62 -10.09 5.58
CA GLU A 189 11.22 -10.24 5.16
C GLU A 189 10.26 -9.88 6.30
N LYS A 190 10.43 -10.54 7.45
CA LYS A 190 9.57 -10.36 8.63
C LYS A 190 9.59 -8.93 9.15
N ILE A 191 10.77 -8.29 9.17
CA ILE A 191 10.90 -6.91 9.65
C ILE A 191 10.16 -5.96 8.73
N VAL A 192 10.42 -6.02 7.43
CA VAL A 192 9.79 -5.13 6.45
C VAL A 192 8.27 -5.32 6.43
N GLN A 193 7.79 -6.57 6.43
CA GLN A 193 6.35 -6.85 6.49
C GLN A 193 5.72 -6.33 7.78
N LYS A 194 6.40 -6.45 8.93
CA LYS A 194 5.90 -5.93 10.21
C LYS A 194 5.84 -4.41 10.22
N GLU A 195 6.84 -3.73 9.67
CA GLU A 195 6.89 -2.27 9.55
C GLU A 195 5.75 -1.76 8.67
N LEU A 196 5.56 -2.35 7.49
CA LEU A 196 4.50 -1.98 6.56
C LEU A 196 3.09 -2.26 7.13
N LYS A 197 2.88 -3.40 7.80
CA LYS A 197 1.61 -3.71 8.49
C LYS A 197 1.30 -2.72 9.61
N LYS A 198 2.30 -2.29 10.38
CA LYS A 198 2.13 -1.29 11.45
C LYS A 198 1.65 0.06 10.91
N ILE A 199 2.06 0.42 9.70
CA ILE A 199 1.71 1.69 9.03
C ILE A 199 0.38 1.56 8.25
N GLY A 200 -0.21 0.35 8.22
CA GLY A 200 -1.55 0.10 7.68
C GLY A 200 -1.58 -0.36 6.22
N VAL A 201 -0.46 -0.85 5.68
CA VAL A 201 -0.42 -1.49 4.36
C VAL A 201 -1.06 -2.87 4.43
N THR A 202 -1.96 -3.16 3.48
CA THR A 202 -2.55 -4.51 3.35
C THR A 202 -1.65 -5.34 2.44
N ILE A 203 -0.79 -6.16 3.06
CA ILE A 203 0.14 -7.08 2.40
C ILE A 203 -0.47 -8.47 2.32
#